data_AF-A0AAV7CB10-F1
#
_entry.id   AF-A0AAV7CB10-F1
#
_cell.length_a   1.000
_cell.length_b   1.000
_cell.length_c   1.000
_cell.angle_alpha   90.00
_cell.angle_beta   90.00
_cell.angle_gamma   90.00
#
_symmetry.space_group_name_H-M   'P 1'
#
loop_
_entity.id
_entity.type
_entity.pdbx_description
1 polymer ?
#
loop_
_entity_poly.entity_id
_entity_poly.type
_entity_poly.pdbx_seq_one_letter_code
_entity_poly.pdbx_strand_id
1 'polypeptide(L)'
;MRFFLLVTPFLWMLCEADVIVVKEMFGEIRTPNFPESYPSETEVTWNITVPEGFRIKLYFIHFDLEPSYLCEYDYAKVETDEQILSIFCGRESTDTEQSPGQQVIVSPGNFLSLTFRSDFSNEERYTGFDAHYSAVDIDECSERNDEDMVCDHHCHNYIGGFYCSCRFGYLLHSDNRTCKVECSDNLYTQRSGIISSADFPSPYPKSSDCLYRIELEEGFVINLQFDDNFDIEDHPEVSCPYDYLKIKAGRKGFGPICGEKSPG
;
A
#
# COMPACT_ATOMS: atom_id res chain seq x y z
N MET A 1 -57.29 48.98 -0.45
CA MET A 1 -55.88 49.12 -0.84
C MET A 1 -55.04 48.13 -0.01
N ARG A 2 -54.33 47.23 -0.71
CA ARG A 2 -53.23 46.35 -0.28
C ARG A 2 -53.48 45.35 0.87
N PHE A 3 -53.82 44.12 0.49
CA PHE A 3 -53.52 42.90 1.28
C PHE A 3 -52.06 42.52 1.05
N PHE A 4 -51.29 42.33 2.12
CA PHE A 4 -49.95 41.75 2.08
C PHE A 4 -50.06 40.22 2.04
N LEU A 5 -49.57 39.59 0.97
CA LEU A 5 -49.32 38.15 0.91
C LEU A 5 -47.92 37.90 1.48
N LEU A 6 -47.85 37.26 2.65
CA LEU A 6 -46.63 36.68 3.19
C LEU A 6 -46.47 35.29 2.57
N VAL A 7 -45.51 35.16 1.65
CA VAL A 7 -45.05 33.86 1.15
C VAL A 7 -43.90 33.43 2.06
N THR A 8 -44.13 32.44 2.90
CA THR A 8 -43.07 31.74 3.64
C THR A 8 -42.38 30.75 2.70
N PRO A 9 -41.04 30.77 2.56
CA PRO A 9 -40.36 29.76 1.77
C PRO A 9 -40.45 28.45 2.55
N PHE A 10 -41.04 27.43 1.91
CA PHE A 10 -40.92 26.04 2.33
C PHE A 10 -39.44 25.70 2.29
N LEU A 11 -38.82 25.55 3.46
CA LEU A 11 -37.46 25.06 3.58
C LEU A 11 -37.52 23.60 3.16
N TRP A 12 -37.03 23.30 1.96
CA TRP A 12 -36.86 21.92 1.50
C TRP A 12 -35.84 21.27 2.44
N MET A 13 -36.34 20.44 3.35
CA MET A 13 -35.54 19.52 4.13
C MET A 13 -34.98 18.51 3.12
N LEU A 14 -33.71 18.69 2.76
CA LEU A 14 -32.96 17.64 2.09
C LEU A 14 -32.90 16.48 3.10
N CYS A 15 -33.36 15.30 2.69
CA CYS A 15 -33.15 14.07 3.44
C CYS A 15 -31.63 13.87 3.50
N GLU A 16 -31.02 14.15 4.66
CA GLU A 16 -29.60 13.96 4.86
C GLU A 16 -29.43 12.47 5.18
N ALA A 17 -28.76 11.73 4.30
CA ALA A 17 -28.48 10.32 4.52
C ALA A 17 -27.77 10.17 5.88
N ASP A 18 -28.24 9.25 6.73
CA ASP A 18 -27.64 9.03 8.03
C ASP A 18 -26.28 8.33 7.83
N VAL A 19 -25.20 9.11 7.94
CA VAL A 19 -23.82 8.61 7.86
C VAL A 19 -23.25 8.41 9.26
N ILE A 20 -22.94 7.17 9.59
CA ILE A 20 -22.35 6.76 10.86
C ILE A 20 -20.87 6.46 10.63
N VAL A 21 -20.00 7.18 11.32
CA VAL A 21 -18.55 6.95 11.26
C VAL A 21 -18.13 5.99 12.36
N VAL A 22 -17.49 4.89 11.98
CA VAL A 22 -17.04 3.83 12.89
C VAL A 22 -15.52 3.72 12.82
N LYS A 23 -14.85 3.84 13.98
CA LYS A 23 -13.39 3.86 14.09
C LYS A 23 -12.78 2.76 14.95
N GLU A 24 -13.62 1.86 15.45
CA GLU A 24 -13.20 0.76 16.33
C GLU A 24 -12.56 -0.36 15.51
N MET A 25 -11.61 -1.08 16.11
CA MET A 25 -10.87 -2.19 15.46
C MET A 25 -11.75 -3.40 15.14
N PHE A 26 -12.95 -3.48 15.69
CA PHE A 26 -13.97 -4.47 15.36
C PHE A 26 -15.33 -3.94 15.76
N GLY A 27 -16.38 -4.51 15.19
CA GLY A 27 -17.73 -4.12 15.55
C GLY A 27 -18.80 -4.92 14.84
N GLU A 28 -20.03 -4.59 15.19
CA GLU A 28 -21.25 -5.20 14.71
C GLU A 28 -22.12 -4.11 14.08
N ILE A 29 -22.66 -4.40 12.90
CA ILE A 29 -23.51 -3.50 12.13
C ILE A 29 -24.78 -4.24 11.76
N ARG A 30 -25.92 -3.65 12.11
CA ARG A 30 -27.23 -4.24 11.88
C ARG A 30 -28.13 -3.26 11.17
N THR A 31 -29.05 -3.78 10.38
CA THR A 31 -30.17 -2.99 9.86
C THR A 31 -30.99 -2.41 11.01
N PRO A 32 -31.65 -1.25 10.80
CA PRO A 32 -32.58 -0.72 11.79
C PRO A 32 -33.64 -1.74 12.20
N ASN A 33 -33.97 -1.78 13.48
CA ASN A 33 -34.92 -2.71 14.12
C ASN A 33 -34.53 -4.19 14.19
N PHE A 34 -33.37 -4.61 13.66
CA PHE A 34 -32.94 -6.01 13.74
C PHE A 34 -33.05 -6.56 15.18
N PRO A 35 -33.66 -7.74 15.40
CA PRO A 35 -34.04 -8.77 14.43
C PRO A 35 -35.46 -8.63 13.82
N GLU A 36 -36.19 -7.56 14.15
CA GLU A 36 -37.48 -7.27 13.53
C GLU A 36 -37.29 -6.70 12.12
N SER A 37 -38.39 -6.61 11.36
CA SER A 37 -38.33 -6.10 9.99
C SER A 37 -37.82 -4.66 9.92
N TYR A 38 -36.95 -4.41 8.94
CA TYR A 38 -36.45 -3.07 8.68
C TYR A 38 -37.57 -2.15 8.15
N PRO A 39 -37.50 -0.83 8.44
CA PRO A 39 -38.45 0.14 7.91
C PRO A 39 -38.23 0.38 6.42
N SER A 40 -39.29 0.71 5.68
CA SER A 40 -39.20 1.20 4.29
C SER A 40 -38.64 2.63 4.25
N GLU A 41 -38.27 3.10 3.06
CA GLU A 41 -37.71 4.44 2.77
C GLU A 41 -36.52 4.81 3.65
N THR A 42 -35.64 3.84 3.93
CA THR A 42 -34.52 3.99 4.85
C THR A 42 -33.21 3.89 4.11
N GLU A 43 -32.30 4.83 4.38
CA GLU A 43 -30.94 4.81 3.86
C GLU A 43 -29.96 5.13 4.99
N VAL A 44 -29.07 4.19 5.28
CA VAL A 44 -28.06 4.32 6.35
C VAL A 44 -26.72 3.88 5.80
N THR A 45 -25.69 4.68 6.04
CA THR A 45 -24.32 4.37 5.61
C THR A 45 -23.38 4.32 6.80
N TRP A 46 -22.61 3.25 6.91
CA TRP A 46 -21.55 3.08 7.89
C TRP A 46 -20.19 3.21 7.22
N ASN A 47 -19.49 4.30 7.54
CA ASN A 47 -18.13 4.54 7.11
C ASN A 47 -17.16 3.96 8.15
N ILE A 48 -16.58 2.81 7.84
CA ILE A 48 -15.66 2.08 8.70
C ILE A 48 -14.24 2.50 8.34
N THR A 49 -13.48 2.99 9.32
CA THR A 49 -12.08 3.38 9.13
C THR A 49 -11.24 2.79 10.24
N VAL A 50 -10.16 2.10 9.87
CA VAL A 50 -9.16 1.56 10.79
C VAL A 50 -7.83 2.30 10.61
N PRO A 51 -6.87 2.20 11.56
CA PRO A 51 -5.55 2.78 11.38
C PRO A 51 -4.85 2.29 10.10
N GLU A 52 -3.88 3.07 9.60
CA GLU A 52 -2.97 2.60 8.55
C GLU A 52 -2.23 1.32 8.99
N GLY A 53 -1.84 0.49 8.03
CA GLY A 53 -1.28 -0.84 8.29
C GLY A 53 -2.34 -1.93 8.53
N PHE A 54 -3.64 -1.60 8.41
CA PHE A 54 -4.73 -2.56 8.53
C PHE A 54 -5.67 -2.53 7.33
N ARG A 55 -6.28 -3.68 7.06
CA ARG A 55 -7.46 -3.84 6.21
C ARG A 55 -8.69 -4.16 7.06
N ILE A 56 -9.86 -4.02 6.49
CA ILE A 56 -11.15 -4.31 7.12
C ILE A 56 -11.67 -5.61 6.52
N LYS A 57 -11.87 -6.60 7.39
CA LYS A 57 -12.56 -7.84 7.07
C LYS A 57 -14.01 -7.72 7.52
N LEU A 58 -14.95 -7.87 6.60
CA LEU A 58 -16.40 -7.83 6.82
C LEU A 58 -17.04 -9.15 6.40
N TYR A 59 -18.01 -9.63 7.17
CA TYR A 59 -18.83 -10.79 6.82
C TYR A 59 -20.22 -10.67 7.46
N PHE A 60 -21.20 -11.35 6.88
CA PHE A 60 -22.59 -11.35 7.36
C PHE A 60 -22.88 -12.65 8.10
N ILE A 61 -23.47 -12.54 9.28
CA ILE A 61 -23.96 -13.69 10.07
C ILE A 61 -25.41 -13.99 9.70
N HIS A 62 -26.18 -12.96 9.38
CA HIS A 62 -27.56 -13.06 8.92
C HIS A 62 -27.79 -12.09 7.76
N PHE A 63 -28.56 -12.51 6.76
CA PHE A 63 -28.91 -11.68 5.62
C PHE A 63 -30.26 -12.06 5.03
N ASP A 64 -31.19 -11.11 5.02
CA ASP A 64 -32.57 -11.27 4.57
C ASP A 64 -33.12 -9.91 4.12
N LEU A 65 -32.91 -9.58 2.85
CA LEU A 65 -33.42 -8.37 2.19
C LEU A 65 -34.39 -8.73 1.08
N GLU A 66 -35.21 -7.75 0.67
CA GLU A 66 -36.09 -7.89 -0.49
C GLU A 66 -35.27 -8.16 -1.77
N PRO A 67 -35.57 -9.21 -2.54
CA PRO A 67 -34.90 -9.49 -3.80
C PRO A 67 -35.47 -8.61 -4.92
N SER A 68 -34.60 -8.13 -5.80
CA SER A 68 -35.01 -7.46 -7.04
C SER A 68 -33.92 -7.61 -8.10
N TYR A 69 -34.28 -7.44 -9.38
CA TYR A 69 -33.33 -7.56 -10.49
C TYR A 69 -32.14 -6.62 -10.27
N LEU A 70 -30.92 -7.17 -10.15
CA LEU A 70 -29.70 -6.41 -9.85
C LEU A 70 -29.77 -5.57 -8.55
N CYS A 71 -30.62 -5.95 -7.60
CA CYS A 71 -30.81 -5.29 -6.31
C CYS A 71 -31.20 -3.79 -6.43
N GLU A 72 -32.07 -3.46 -7.39
CA GLU A 72 -32.51 -2.08 -7.64
C GLU A 72 -33.40 -1.48 -6.54
N TYR A 73 -34.15 -2.32 -5.82
CA TYR A 73 -35.04 -1.91 -4.72
C TYR A 73 -34.26 -1.79 -3.41
N ASP A 74 -34.16 -2.89 -2.66
CA ASP A 74 -33.46 -2.96 -1.39
C ASP A 74 -32.08 -3.59 -1.55
N TYR A 75 -31.07 -3.00 -0.93
CA TYR A 75 -29.71 -3.51 -1.02
C TYR A 75 -28.82 -3.17 0.16
N ALA A 76 -27.79 -4.00 0.32
CA ALA A 76 -26.59 -3.70 1.07
C ALA A 76 -25.42 -3.54 0.09
N LYS A 77 -24.88 -2.34 -0.05
CA LYS A 77 -23.76 -2.01 -0.92
C LYS A 77 -22.48 -1.87 -0.10
N VAL A 78 -21.44 -2.57 -0.50
CA VAL A 78 -20.11 -2.49 0.11
C VAL A 78 -19.15 -1.86 -0.89
N GLU A 79 -18.56 -0.73 -0.52
CA GLU A 79 -17.68 0.03 -1.40
C GLU A 79 -16.49 0.64 -0.66
N THR A 80 -15.52 1.07 -1.43
CA THR A 80 -14.40 1.92 -1.00
C THR A 80 -14.59 3.31 -1.61
N ASP A 81 -13.66 4.23 -1.38
CA ASP A 81 -13.69 5.53 -2.05
C ASP A 81 -13.53 5.46 -3.58
N GLU A 82 -12.97 4.36 -4.10
CA GLU A 82 -12.61 4.22 -5.52
C GLU A 82 -13.45 3.18 -6.28
N GLN A 83 -13.92 2.15 -5.58
CA GLN A 83 -14.60 1.01 -6.21
C GLN A 83 -15.73 0.44 -5.36
N ILE A 84 -16.81 0.02 -6.03
CA ILE A 84 -17.86 -0.83 -5.45
C ILE A 84 -17.32 -2.26 -5.42
N LEU A 85 -17.26 -2.85 -4.22
CA LEU A 85 -16.79 -4.22 -4.05
C LEU A 85 -17.91 -5.23 -4.30
N SER A 86 -19.11 -4.95 -3.79
CA SER A 86 -20.28 -5.83 -3.93
C SER A 86 -21.58 -5.10 -3.65
N ILE A 87 -22.67 -5.58 -4.23
CA ILE A 87 -24.05 -5.17 -3.93
C ILE A 87 -24.83 -6.44 -3.63
N PHE A 88 -25.55 -6.47 -2.50
CA PHE A 88 -26.27 -7.65 -2.04
C PHE A 88 -27.75 -7.38 -1.81
N CYS A 89 -28.60 -8.36 -2.12
CA CYS A 89 -30.02 -8.40 -1.82
C CYS A 89 -30.53 -9.85 -1.84
N GLY A 90 -31.80 -10.06 -1.45
CA GLY A 90 -32.41 -11.39 -1.38
C GLY A 90 -31.88 -12.24 -0.22
N ARG A 91 -32.47 -13.43 -0.06
CA ARG A 91 -32.06 -14.44 0.94
C ARG A 91 -30.95 -15.36 0.42
N GLU A 92 -31.09 -15.77 -0.83
CA GLU A 92 -30.19 -16.70 -1.53
C GLU A 92 -29.77 -16.09 -2.87
N SER A 93 -28.57 -16.42 -3.35
CA SER A 93 -28.08 -15.93 -4.64
C SER A 93 -28.76 -16.62 -5.82
N THR A 94 -29.04 -15.87 -6.87
CA THR A 94 -29.63 -16.34 -8.14
C THR A 94 -28.80 -15.84 -9.33
N ASP A 95 -29.30 -15.98 -10.55
CA ASP A 95 -28.65 -15.43 -11.75
C ASP A 95 -28.68 -13.88 -11.79
N THR A 96 -29.57 -13.23 -11.02
CA THR A 96 -29.81 -11.78 -11.05
C THR A 96 -29.70 -11.10 -9.69
N GLU A 97 -29.63 -11.88 -8.60
CA GLU A 97 -29.44 -11.40 -7.22
C GLU A 97 -28.21 -12.04 -6.57
N GLN A 98 -27.55 -11.30 -5.67
CA GLN A 98 -26.42 -11.80 -4.91
C GLN A 98 -26.69 -11.67 -3.40
N SER A 99 -26.70 -12.80 -2.69
CA SER A 99 -26.65 -12.85 -1.22
C SER A 99 -25.19 -13.08 -0.77
N PRO A 100 -24.73 -12.50 0.34
CA PRO A 100 -23.33 -12.63 0.77
C PRO A 100 -22.97 -14.04 1.24
N GLY A 101 -23.93 -14.84 1.71
CA GLY A 101 -23.68 -16.20 2.20
C GLY A 101 -22.53 -16.27 3.22
N GLN A 102 -21.51 -17.08 2.93
CA GLN A 102 -20.29 -17.20 3.75
C GLN A 102 -19.11 -16.37 3.21
N GLN A 103 -19.36 -15.46 2.27
CA GLN A 103 -18.31 -14.64 1.67
C GLN A 103 -17.72 -13.69 2.71
N VAL A 104 -16.40 -13.63 2.73
CA VAL A 104 -15.63 -12.65 3.50
C VAL A 104 -15.16 -11.57 2.53
N ILE A 105 -15.48 -10.32 2.86
CA ILE A 105 -15.05 -9.15 2.08
C ILE A 105 -13.86 -8.55 2.82
N VAL A 106 -12.76 -8.34 2.10
CA VAL A 106 -11.57 -7.68 2.64
C VAL A 106 -11.35 -6.39 1.85
N SER A 107 -11.26 -5.27 2.55
CA SER A 107 -10.97 -3.98 1.91
C SER A 107 -9.54 -3.96 1.36
N PRO A 108 -9.27 -3.27 0.24
CA PRO A 108 -7.92 -3.09 -0.27
C PRO A 108 -7.04 -2.22 0.64
N GLY A 109 -7.65 -1.20 1.28
CA GLY A 109 -6.99 -0.29 2.22
C GLY A 109 -7.66 -0.28 3.60
N ASN A 110 -7.49 0.81 4.34
CA ASN A 110 -7.98 0.96 5.72
C ASN A 110 -9.39 1.57 5.82
N PHE A 111 -10.12 1.64 4.71
CA PHE A 111 -11.46 2.20 4.61
C PHE A 111 -12.44 1.25 3.91
N LEU A 112 -13.67 1.21 4.42
CA LEU A 112 -14.79 0.46 3.86
C LEU A 112 -16.10 1.18 4.20
N SER A 113 -16.96 1.37 3.21
CA SER A 113 -18.32 1.89 3.37
C SER A 113 -19.33 0.77 3.17
N LEU A 114 -20.28 0.64 4.09
CA LEU A 114 -21.45 -0.24 3.97
C LEU A 114 -22.71 0.64 3.96
N THR A 115 -23.47 0.61 2.87
CA THR A 115 -24.73 1.33 2.73
C THR A 115 -25.89 0.35 2.67
N PHE A 116 -26.86 0.52 3.56
CA PHE A 116 -28.17 -0.12 3.48
C PHE A 116 -29.17 0.87 2.88
N ARG A 117 -29.95 0.42 1.91
CA ARG A 117 -31.07 1.18 1.35
C ARG A 117 -32.30 0.29 1.22
N SER A 118 -33.46 0.82 1.58
CA SER A 118 -34.76 0.23 1.29
C SER A 118 -35.64 1.22 0.50
N ASP A 119 -36.45 0.72 -0.42
CA ASP A 119 -37.39 1.52 -1.19
C ASP A 119 -38.70 1.79 -0.42
N PHE A 120 -39.75 2.27 -1.09
CA PHE A 120 -41.00 2.67 -0.43
C PHE A 120 -41.91 1.50 0.00
N SER A 121 -41.62 0.27 -0.40
CA SER A 121 -42.49 -0.88 -0.16
C SER A 121 -41.71 -2.13 0.19
N ASN A 122 -42.12 -2.80 1.26
CA ASN A 122 -41.67 -4.17 1.53
C ASN A 122 -42.87 -5.10 1.30
N GLU A 123 -42.83 -5.96 0.28
CA GLU A 123 -43.94 -6.87 -0.01
C GLU A 123 -44.10 -7.97 1.05
N GLU A 124 -42.98 -8.38 1.67
CA GLU A 124 -42.92 -9.36 2.75
C GLU A 124 -42.25 -8.81 4.02
N ARG A 125 -42.18 -9.65 5.05
CA ARG A 125 -41.37 -9.37 6.24
C ARG A 125 -39.94 -9.83 6.01
N TYR A 126 -39.07 -8.88 5.72
CA TYR A 126 -37.63 -9.07 5.64
C TYR A 126 -36.98 -8.59 6.93
N THR A 127 -36.13 -9.41 7.53
CA THR A 127 -35.51 -9.16 8.85
C THR A 127 -34.25 -8.32 8.79
N GLY A 128 -33.69 -8.10 7.60
CA GLY A 128 -32.50 -7.29 7.40
C GLY A 128 -31.20 -8.09 7.53
N PHE A 129 -30.15 -7.48 8.06
CA PHE A 129 -28.84 -8.13 8.19
C PHE A 129 -28.19 -7.89 9.55
N ASP A 130 -27.30 -8.82 9.91
CA ASP A 130 -26.37 -8.72 11.02
C ASP A 130 -24.95 -8.99 10.50
N ALA A 131 -24.13 -7.94 10.44
CA ALA A 131 -22.79 -7.94 9.86
C ALA A 131 -21.73 -7.68 10.93
N HIS A 132 -20.59 -8.34 10.81
CA HIS A 132 -19.48 -8.20 11.72
C HIS A 132 -18.22 -7.83 10.95
N TYR A 133 -17.46 -6.87 11.49
CA TYR A 133 -16.21 -6.45 10.90
C TYR A 133 -15.06 -6.47 11.91
N SER A 134 -13.84 -6.62 11.41
CA SER A 134 -12.61 -6.56 12.19
C SER A 134 -11.44 -6.04 11.37
N ALA A 135 -10.55 -5.29 11.99
CA ALA A 135 -9.26 -4.91 11.46
C ALA A 135 -8.35 -6.15 11.36
N VAL A 136 -7.66 -6.27 10.24
CA VAL A 136 -6.68 -7.32 9.97
C VAL A 136 -5.38 -6.63 9.58
N ASP A 137 -4.30 -6.98 10.29
CA ASP A 137 -2.96 -6.51 10.02
C ASP A 137 -2.54 -6.85 8.59
N ILE A 138 -1.95 -5.89 7.89
CA ILE A 138 -1.33 -6.11 6.58
C ILE A 138 0.03 -6.74 6.84
N ASP A 139 0.34 -7.87 6.19
CA ASP A 139 1.68 -8.45 6.26
C ASP A 139 2.51 -7.95 5.07
N GLU A 140 3.17 -6.81 5.23
CA GLU A 140 3.96 -6.19 4.15
C GLU A 140 5.16 -7.04 3.73
N CYS A 141 5.55 -8.05 4.54
CA CYS A 141 6.62 -8.98 4.20
C CYS A 141 6.14 -10.14 3.32
N SER A 142 4.84 -10.46 3.35
CA SER A 142 4.21 -11.52 2.56
C SER A 142 3.50 -11.00 1.31
N GLU A 143 3.14 -9.71 1.27
CA GLU A 143 2.58 -9.07 0.09
C GLU A 143 3.65 -8.91 -1.00
N ARG A 144 3.66 -9.86 -1.95
CA ARG A 144 4.56 -9.84 -3.09
C ARG A 144 4.03 -8.88 -4.15
N ASN A 145 4.60 -7.69 -4.22
CA ASN A 145 4.73 -7.01 -5.50
C ASN A 145 6.04 -7.51 -6.12
N ASP A 146 5.95 -8.28 -7.21
CA ASP A 146 7.09 -8.97 -7.83
C ASP A 146 8.21 -8.01 -8.33
N GLU A 147 7.99 -6.70 -8.30
CA GLU A 147 8.91 -5.68 -8.80
C GLU A 147 9.56 -4.81 -7.71
N ASP A 148 8.99 -4.74 -6.49
CA ASP A 148 9.49 -3.89 -5.40
C ASP A 148 9.50 -4.63 -4.06
N MET A 149 10.63 -5.26 -3.73
CA MET A 149 10.84 -5.75 -2.37
C MET A 149 10.84 -4.58 -1.39
N VAL A 150 9.96 -4.65 -0.39
CA VAL A 150 9.77 -3.57 0.61
C VAL A 150 11.04 -3.31 1.43
N CYS A 151 11.82 -4.35 1.70
CA CYS A 151 13.09 -4.30 2.42
C CYS A 151 14.22 -4.94 1.59
N ASP A 152 15.43 -4.38 1.69
CA ASP A 152 16.59 -4.86 0.93
C ASP A 152 17.12 -6.22 1.42
N HIS A 153 17.08 -6.48 2.73
CA HIS A 153 17.57 -7.72 3.33
C HIS A 153 16.52 -8.47 4.15
N HIS A 154 16.16 -7.95 5.32
CA HIS A 154 15.26 -8.62 6.25
C HIS A 154 14.05 -7.74 6.53
N CYS A 155 12.86 -8.26 6.27
CA CYS A 155 11.58 -7.64 6.60
C CYS A 155 11.03 -8.25 7.90
N HIS A 156 10.50 -7.40 8.77
CA HIS A 156 9.87 -7.79 10.03
C HIS A 156 8.48 -7.16 10.10
N ASN A 157 7.45 -8.00 10.00
CA ASN A 157 6.07 -7.59 10.18
C ASN A 157 5.72 -7.47 11.68
N TYR A 158 4.92 -6.48 12.05
CA TYR A 158 4.31 -6.34 13.37
C TYR A 158 2.91 -5.75 13.22
N ILE A 159 2.12 -5.81 14.29
CA ILE A 159 0.74 -5.31 14.25
C ILE A 159 0.72 -3.80 13.97
N GLY A 160 0.24 -3.41 12.79
CA GLY A 160 0.11 -2.04 12.30
C GLY A 160 1.28 -1.55 11.45
N GLY A 161 2.21 -2.40 11.05
CA GLY A 161 3.25 -2.05 10.09
C GLY A 161 4.46 -2.98 10.09
N PHE A 162 5.54 -2.54 9.46
CA PHE A 162 6.77 -3.33 9.35
C PHE A 162 8.02 -2.48 9.57
N TYR A 163 9.16 -3.15 9.72
CA TYR A 163 10.47 -2.50 9.67
C TYR A 163 11.51 -3.39 8.98
N CYS A 164 12.51 -2.75 8.39
CA CYS A 164 13.62 -3.43 7.75
C CYS A 164 14.83 -3.52 8.67
N SER A 165 15.65 -4.55 8.46
CA SER A 165 16.96 -4.68 9.07
C SER A 165 17.96 -5.32 8.11
N CYS A 166 19.25 -5.20 8.43
CA CYS A 166 20.32 -5.61 7.54
C CYS A 166 21.10 -6.81 8.06
N ARG A 167 21.74 -7.52 7.13
CA ARG A 167 22.70 -8.60 7.44
C ARG A 167 23.89 -8.05 8.24
N PHE A 168 24.59 -8.95 8.93
CA PHE A 168 25.81 -8.60 9.66
C PHE A 168 26.83 -7.94 8.72
N GLY A 169 27.41 -6.81 9.15
CA GLY A 169 28.36 -6.01 8.36
C GLY A 169 27.74 -4.87 7.57
N TYR A 170 26.42 -4.80 7.49
CA TYR A 170 25.68 -3.71 6.83
C TYR A 170 25.00 -2.80 7.84
N LEU A 171 24.68 -1.59 7.39
CA LEU A 171 23.99 -0.55 8.15
C LEU A 171 22.70 -0.19 7.44
N LEU A 172 21.60 -0.09 8.21
CA LEU A 172 20.33 0.40 7.66
C LEU A 172 20.50 1.87 7.24
N HIS A 173 20.15 2.16 6.00
CA HIS A 173 20.18 3.52 5.45
C HIS A 173 19.06 4.39 6.05
N SER A 174 19.15 5.71 5.87
CA SER A 174 18.18 6.66 6.43
C SER A 174 16.79 6.59 5.80
N ASP A 175 16.63 5.89 4.67
CA ASP A 175 15.33 5.57 4.08
C ASP A 175 14.59 4.45 4.84
N ASN A 176 15.22 3.84 5.86
CA ASN A 176 14.73 2.71 6.64
C ASN A 176 14.42 1.45 5.81
N ARG A 177 14.97 1.32 4.60
CA ARG A 177 14.71 0.22 3.67
C ARG A 177 15.98 -0.41 3.11
N THR A 178 16.92 0.41 2.63
CA THR A 178 18.14 -0.06 1.97
C THR A 178 19.27 -0.33 2.96
N CYS A 179 20.16 -1.26 2.60
CA CYS A 179 21.29 -1.65 3.45
C CYS A 179 22.61 -1.20 2.81
N LYS A 180 23.29 -0.25 3.46
CA LYS A 180 24.59 0.27 3.02
C LYS A 180 25.76 -0.34 3.79
N VAL A 181 26.97 -0.13 3.29
CA VAL A 181 28.22 -0.48 3.98
C VAL A 181 29.09 0.74 4.22
N GLU A 182 29.98 0.64 5.20
CA GLU A 182 31.04 1.63 5.42
C GLU A 182 32.30 1.20 4.65
N CYS A 183 32.60 1.90 3.56
CA CYS A 183 33.65 1.55 2.60
C CYS A 183 34.57 2.74 2.28
N SER A 184 34.57 3.79 3.12
CA SER A 184 35.34 5.01 2.89
C SER A 184 36.68 5.09 3.63
N ASP A 185 36.97 4.16 4.54
CA ASP A 185 38.20 4.11 5.33
C ASP A 185 39.35 3.32 4.67
N ASN A 186 39.28 3.12 3.34
CA ASN A 186 40.22 2.29 2.61
C ASN A 186 41.45 3.09 2.13
N LEU A 187 42.63 2.82 2.71
CA LEU A 187 43.92 3.38 2.31
C LEU A 187 44.90 2.28 1.86
N TYR A 188 45.31 2.33 0.59
CA TYR A 188 46.24 1.40 -0.03
C TYR A 188 47.61 2.07 -0.20
N THR A 189 48.61 1.58 0.52
CA THR A 189 50.00 2.06 0.46
C THR A 189 50.98 1.09 -0.19
N GLN A 190 50.51 -0.09 -0.57
CA GLN A 190 51.31 -1.12 -1.23
C GLN A 190 51.53 -0.76 -2.70
N ARG A 191 52.70 -1.12 -3.25
CA ARG A 191 53.08 -0.83 -4.65
C ARG A 191 52.25 -1.57 -5.70
N SER A 192 51.51 -2.60 -5.28
CA SER A 192 50.60 -3.39 -6.09
C SER A 192 49.49 -3.93 -5.20
N GLY A 193 48.28 -4.06 -5.72
CA GLY A 193 47.14 -4.59 -4.99
C GLY A 193 45.90 -4.70 -5.88
N ILE A 194 44.83 -5.24 -5.32
CA ILE A 194 43.53 -5.38 -5.97
C ILE A 194 42.52 -4.59 -5.15
N ILE A 195 41.66 -3.83 -5.83
CA ILE A 195 40.55 -3.09 -5.23
C ILE A 195 39.29 -3.54 -5.96
N SER A 196 38.27 -3.94 -5.22
CA SER A 196 36.97 -4.32 -5.75
C SER A 196 35.87 -3.52 -5.07
N SER A 197 34.67 -3.51 -5.66
CA SER A 197 33.46 -3.10 -4.94
C SER A 197 33.24 -4.01 -3.72
N ALA A 198 32.46 -3.51 -2.76
CA ALA A 198 32.04 -4.30 -1.61
C ALA A 198 31.29 -5.56 -2.09
N ASP A 199 31.58 -6.69 -1.45
CA ASP A 199 31.02 -8.02 -1.72
C ASP A 199 31.27 -8.63 -3.11
N PHE A 200 32.09 -7.99 -3.95
CA PHE A 200 32.47 -8.51 -5.25
C PHE A 200 32.92 -9.98 -5.17
N PRO A 201 32.41 -10.88 -6.03
CA PRO A 201 31.65 -10.62 -7.26
C PRO A 201 30.12 -10.55 -7.09
N SER A 202 29.61 -10.48 -5.87
CA SER A 202 28.17 -10.33 -5.61
C SER A 202 27.70 -8.89 -5.92
N PRO A 203 26.38 -8.64 -6.07
CA PRO A 203 25.85 -7.30 -6.23
C PRO A 203 26.34 -6.35 -5.13
N TYR A 204 26.76 -5.16 -5.53
CA TYR A 204 27.26 -4.17 -4.59
C TYR A 204 26.12 -3.63 -3.69
N PRO A 205 26.41 -3.27 -2.42
CA PRO A 205 25.40 -2.75 -1.51
C PRO A 205 24.81 -1.42 -1.97
N LYS A 206 23.49 -1.32 -1.99
CA LYS A 206 22.76 -0.09 -2.34
C LYS A 206 23.09 1.05 -1.37
N SER A 207 22.85 2.30 -1.80
CA SER A 207 22.96 3.50 -0.95
C SER A 207 24.33 3.66 -0.27
N SER A 208 25.40 3.12 -0.87
CA SER A 208 26.76 3.15 -0.34
C SER A 208 27.62 4.16 -1.09
N ASP A 209 28.39 4.96 -0.35
CA ASP A 209 29.35 5.92 -0.91
C ASP A 209 30.77 5.49 -0.51
N CYS A 210 31.48 4.88 -1.45
CA CYS A 210 32.78 4.25 -1.20
C CYS A 210 33.94 5.12 -1.67
N LEU A 211 34.88 5.39 -0.77
CA LEU A 211 36.11 6.10 -1.06
C LEU A 211 37.33 5.19 -0.89
N TYR A 212 37.99 4.88 -2.00
CA TYR A 212 39.25 4.13 -2.03
C TYR A 212 40.41 5.09 -2.31
N ARG A 213 41.41 5.15 -1.41
CA ARG A 213 42.59 6.01 -1.56
C ARG A 213 43.83 5.17 -1.80
N ILE A 214 44.61 5.51 -2.83
CA ILE A 214 45.92 4.92 -3.10
C ILE A 214 46.98 6.00 -2.91
N GLU A 215 47.90 5.78 -1.98
CA GLU A 215 48.98 6.73 -1.66
C GLU A 215 50.33 6.01 -1.70
N LEU A 216 51.22 6.47 -2.59
CA LEU A 216 52.57 5.92 -2.74
C LEU A 216 53.61 7.01 -2.47
N GLU A 217 54.85 6.57 -2.21
CA GLU A 217 56.01 7.45 -2.09
C GLU A 217 56.25 8.24 -3.38
N GLU A 218 56.93 9.39 -3.27
CA GLU A 218 57.30 10.18 -4.44
C GLU A 218 58.18 9.39 -5.42
N GLY A 219 57.99 9.63 -6.71
CA GLY A 219 58.71 8.95 -7.79
C GLY A 219 58.00 7.73 -8.38
N PHE A 220 56.89 7.28 -7.79
CA PHE A 220 56.05 6.23 -8.36
C PHE A 220 54.92 6.79 -9.25
N VAL A 221 54.53 6.00 -10.26
CA VAL A 221 53.38 6.26 -11.13
C VAL A 221 52.40 5.11 -10.97
N ILE A 222 51.14 5.43 -10.66
CA ILE A 222 50.07 4.44 -10.50
C ILE A 222 49.51 4.09 -11.87
N ASN A 223 49.49 2.80 -12.19
CA ASN A 223 48.79 2.25 -13.35
C ASN A 223 47.57 1.45 -12.87
N LEU A 224 46.39 1.72 -13.43
CA LEU A 224 45.16 1.02 -13.12
C LEU A 224 44.77 0.14 -14.30
N GLN A 225 44.43 -1.11 -14.02
CA GLN A 225 43.89 -2.07 -14.99
C GLN A 225 42.59 -2.62 -14.42
N PHE A 226 41.51 -2.49 -15.19
CA PHE A 226 40.21 -3.06 -14.84
C PHE A 226 40.12 -4.51 -15.29
N ASP A 227 39.41 -5.32 -14.51
CA ASP A 227 39.02 -6.67 -14.90
C ASP A 227 37.87 -6.61 -15.92
N ASP A 228 37.69 -7.67 -16.70
CA ASP A 228 36.60 -7.77 -17.68
C ASP A 228 35.23 -7.93 -17.00
N ASN A 229 35.20 -8.43 -15.75
CA ASN A 229 33.98 -8.46 -14.95
C ASN A 229 33.67 -7.07 -14.38
N PHE A 230 32.93 -6.28 -15.15
CA PHE A 230 32.55 -4.92 -14.83
C PHE A 230 31.06 -4.73 -15.08
N ASP A 231 30.31 -4.44 -14.02
CA ASP A 231 28.87 -4.26 -14.07
C ASP A 231 28.49 -3.18 -13.06
N ILE A 232 27.99 -2.05 -13.56
CA ILE A 232 27.50 -0.91 -12.80
C ILE A 232 26.25 -0.40 -13.50
N GLU A 233 25.17 -0.23 -12.77
CA GLU A 233 23.87 0.20 -13.32
C GLU A 233 24.01 1.48 -14.18
N ASP A 234 23.48 1.43 -15.40
CA ASP A 234 23.57 2.51 -16.38
C ASP A 234 22.20 2.92 -16.94
N HIS A 235 22.21 3.85 -17.90
CA HIS A 235 21.01 4.28 -18.60
C HIS A 235 21.34 4.57 -20.06
N PRO A 236 20.48 4.17 -21.02
CA PRO A 236 20.78 4.32 -22.45
C PRO A 236 20.93 5.77 -22.92
N GLU A 237 20.21 6.70 -22.28
CA GLU A 237 20.18 8.12 -22.71
C GLU A 237 20.98 9.07 -21.83
N VAL A 238 21.24 8.71 -20.57
CA VAL A 238 21.87 9.58 -19.58
C VAL A 238 23.11 8.88 -19.07
N SER A 239 24.25 9.58 -19.06
CA SER A 239 25.49 8.96 -18.59
C SER A 239 25.47 8.77 -17.08
N CYS A 240 25.38 7.50 -16.65
CA CYS A 240 25.48 7.02 -15.27
C CYS A 240 24.61 7.80 -14.25
N PRO A 241 23.27 7.83 -14.42
CA PRO A 241 22.37 8.58 -13.54
C PRO A 241 22.13 7.89 -12.20
N TYR A 242 22.33 6.57 -12.14
CA TYR A 242 22.08 5.75 -10.94
C TYR A 242 23.40 5.54 -10.19
N ASP A 243 24.23 4.64 -10.69
CA ASP A 243 25.50 4.29 -10.08
C ASP A 243 26.68 4.71 -10.97
N TYR A 244 27.82 5.01 -10.35
CA TYR A 244 29.01 5.38 -11.10
C TYR A 244 30.30 5.17 -10.33
N LEU A 245 31.37 4.98 -11.09
CA LEU A 245 32.75 5.09 -10.61
C LEU A 245 33.39 6.40 -11.10
N LYS A 246 34.04 7.14 -10.20
CA LYS A 246 34.85 8.32 -10.52
C LYS A 246 36.25 8.14 -9.97
N ILE A 247 37.25 8.51 -10.77
CA ILE A 247 38.66 8.43 -10.41
C ILE A 247 39.23 9.84 -10.38
N LYS A 248 39.88 10.22 -9.28
CA LYS A 248 40.57 11.51 -9.15
C LYS A 248 42.07 11.28 -8.99
N ALA A 249 42.85 11.64 -10.01
CA ALA A 249 44.31 11.57 -9.99
C ALA A 249 44.90 13.00 -9.96
N GLY A 250 45.28 13.46 -8.76
CA GLY A 250 45.76 14.83 -8.55
C GLY A 250 44.70 15.86 -8.93
N ARG A 251 44.98 16.67 -9.98
CA ARG A 251 44.06 17.69 -10.51
C ARG A 251 43.12 17.17 -11.60
N LYS A 252 43.33 15.95 -12.12
CA LYS A 252 42.54 15.37 -13.20
C LYS A 252 41.49 14.41 -12.64
N GLY A 253 40.26 14.50 -13.15
CA GLY A 253 39.19 13.54 -12.90
C GLY A 253 38.94 12.67 -14.13
N PHE A 254 38.50 11.44 -13.90
CA PHE A 254 38.04 10.49 -14.91
C PHE A 254 36.67 9.95 -14.48
N GLY A 255 35.82 9.66 -15.46
CA GLY A 255 34.42 9.25 -15.23
C GLY A 255 33.41 10.41 -15.25
N PRO A 256 32.14 10.15 -14.91
CA PRO A 256 31.61 8.89 -14.37
C PRO A 256 31.75 7.71 -15.34
N ILE A 257 31.91 6.51 -14.80
CA ILE A 257 32.04 5.25 -15.53
C ILE A 257 30.97 4.30 -14.99
N CYS A 258 30.21 3.67 -15.89
CA CYS A 258 29.17 2.69 -15.60
C CYS A 258 28.97 1.76 -16.82
N GLY A 259 28.04 0.81 -16.72
CA GLY A 259 27.70 -0.16 -17.76
C GLY A 259 28.45 -1.49 -17.61
N GLU A 260 28.27 -2.37 -18.59
CA GLU A 260 28.83 -3.74 -18.59
C GLU A 260 30.25 -3.81 -19.18
N LYS A 261 30.77 -2.71 -19.72
CA LYS A 261 32.09 -2.69 -20.38
C LYS A 261 33.11 -1.95 -19.54
N SER A 262 34.13 -2.68 -19.11
CA SER A 262 35.24 -2.11 -18.36
C SER A 262 35.98 -1.02 -19.16
N PRO A 263 36.50 0.02 -18.49
CA PRO A 263 37.31 1.04 -19.13
C PRO A 263 38.74 0.51 -19.37
N GLY A 264 39.00 -0.01 -20.58
CA GLY A 264 40.30 -0.53 -21.00
C GLY A 264 40.29 -1.06 -22.43
#